data_AF-A0A4W3JX55-F1
#
_entry.id   AF-A0A4W3JX55-F1
#
_cell.length_a   1.000
_cell.length_b   1.000
_cell.length_c   1.000
_cell.angle_alpha   90.00
_cell.angle_beta   90.00
_cell.angle_gamma   90.00
#
_symmetry.space_group_name_H-M   'P 1'
#
loop_
_entity.id
_entity.type
_entity.pdbx_description
1 polymer ?
#
loop_
_entity_poly.entity_id
_entity_poly.type
_entity_poly.pdbx_seq_one_letter_code
_entity_poly.pdbx_strand_id
1 'polypeptide(L)'
;MAAAAVRGANARKAGGLIGLVKDAFQPHHQQHQAGVVDKRAVEKCWKLMDKVVRLCQNPKVGLKNSPPYILDLLPDTYQHLRVILSRYEGKMEVLGENEYFRVFMENLLKKTKQSVSLFKEGKEKMYEETSQPR
;
A
#
# COMPACT_ATOMS: atom_id res chain seq x y z
N MET A 1 -41.29 62.64 28.40
CA MET A 1 -42.34 62.26 29.37
C MET A 1 -42.74 60.81 29.09
N ALA A 2 -42.55 59.95 30.09
CA ALA A 2 -43.08 58.59 30.34
C ALA A 2 -43.12 57.57 29.17
N ALA A 3 -42.36 56.45 29.17
CA ALA A 3 -42.42 55.27 30.05
C ALA A 3 -43.74 54.47 29.94
N ALA A 4 -43.66 53.22 29.49
CA ALA A 4 -44.17 52.04 30.21
C ALA A 4 -43.97 50.75 29.39
N ALA A 5 -43.39 49.75 30.05
CA ALA A 5 -43.30 48.37 29.63
C ALA A 5 -44.58 47.60 29.96
N VAL A 6 -44.89 46.55 29.19
CA VAL A 6 -45.65 45.39 29.69
C VAL A 6 -44.92 44.11 29.26
N ARG A 7 -44.65 43.26 30.25
CA ARG A 7 -44.10 41.90 30.14
C ARG A 7 -45.23 40.87 30.08
N GLY A 8 -44.91 39.71 29.50
CA GLY A 8 -45.51 38.40 29.81
C GLY A 8 -46.31 37.78 28.65
N ALA A 9 -46.29 36.49 28.38
CA ALA A 9 -45.45 35.37 28.81
C ALA A 9 -45.65 34.22 27.81
N ASN A 10 -44.53 33.59 27.43
CA ASN A 10 -44.26 32.19 27.11
C ASN A 10 -45.39 31.23 26.66
N ALA A 11 -45.23 30.63 25.47
CA ALA A 11 -45.82 29.32 25.14
C ALA A 11 -45.15 28.59 23.92
N ARG A 12 -44.31 27.59 24.24
CA ARG A 12 -44.24 26.20 23.69
C ARG A 12 -43.83 25.95 22.21
N LYS A 13 -42.55 25.60 22.05
CA LYS A 13 -41.92 24.43 21.36
C LYS A 13 -42.76 23.61 20.35
N ALA A 14 -42.27 23.54 19.11
CA ALA A 14 -42.08 22.34 18.24
C ALA A 14 -41.44 22.85 16.93
N GLY A 15 -40.29 22.41 16.43
CA GLY A 15 -39.79 21.05 16.31
C GLY A 15 -39.74 20.72 14.81
N GLY A 16 -38.58 20.92 14.16
CA GLY A 16 -38.42 20.65 12.73
C GLY A 16 -36.96 20.83 12.26
N LEU A 17 -36.10 19.87 12.57
CA LEU A 17 -34.77 19.71 11.96
C LEU A 17 -34.82 18.43 11.10
N ILE A 18 -35.22 18.56 9.84
CA ILE A 18 -35.09 17.48 8.85
C ILE A 18 -34.12 17.98 7.81
N GLY A 19 -32.88 17.53 7.89
CA GLY A 19 -31.82 17.94 6.98
C GLY A 19 -30.47 17.33 7.33
N LEU A 20 -30.40 16.04 7.62
CA LEU A 20 -29.12 15.34 7.72
C LEU A 20 -29.33 13.82 7.61
N VAL A 21 -29.22 13.28 6.39
CA VAL A 21 -28.65 11.96 6.08
C VAL A 21 -28.74 11.73 4.56
N LYS A 22 -27.73 12.19 3.81
CA LYS A 22 -27.54 11.75 2.43
C LYS A 22 -26.05 11.44 2.19
N ASP A 23 -25.52 10.50 2.98
CA ASP A 23 -24.16 9.99 2.82
C ASP A 23 -23.99 8.52 3.26
N ALA A 24 -25.07 7.72 3.31
CA ALA A 24 -24.99 6.35 3.82
C ALA A 24 -24.80 5.25 2.74
N PHE A 25 -24.79 5.60 1.45
CA PHE A 25 -24.68 4.62 0.36
C PHE A 25 -23.79 5.14 -0.78
N GLN A 26 -22.50 5.27 -0.51
CA GLN A 26 -21.50 5.16 -1.56
C GLN A 26 -20.90 3.75 -1.51
N PRO A 27 -21.07 2.91 -2.55
CA PRO A 27 -20.25 1.73 -2.67
C PRO A 27 -18.81 2.20 -2.87
N HIS A 28 -17.94 1.97 -1.89
CA HIS A 28 -16.49 2.20 -1.98
C HIS A 28 -15.92 1.32 -3.10
N HIS A 29 -16.05 1.75 -4.35
CA HIS A 29 -15.15 1.34 -5.40
C HIS A 29 -13.85 2.06 -5.09
N GLN A 30 -12.97 1.40 -4.33
CA GLN A 30 -11.57 1.77 -4.25
C GLN A 30 -10.96 1.54 -5.63
N GLN A 31 -11.23 2.48 -6.52
CA GLN A 31 -10.61 2.59 -7.82
C GLN A 31 -9.13 2.90 -7.52
N HIS A 32 -8.33 1.85 -7.38
CA HIS A 32 -6.89 1.96 -7.27
C HIS A 32 -6.39 2.47 -8.62
N GLN A 33 -6.43 3.78 -8.83
CA GLN A 33 -5.63 4.40 -9.87
C GLN A 33 -4.18 4.29 -9.41
N ALA A 34 -3.56 3.16 -9.72
CA ALA A 34 -2.11 2.97 -9.55
C ALA A 34 -1.42 4.20 -10.17
N GLY A 35 -0.63 4.98 -9.45
CA GLY A 35 0.04 6.15 -10.05
C GLY A 35 0.87 5.74 -11.28
N VAL A 36 1.16 6.68 -12.19
CA VAL A 36 2.14 6.45 -13.27
C VAL A 36 3.46 5.98 -12.67
N VAL A 37 4.07 4.93 -13.23
CA VAL A 37 5.35 4.42 -12.72
C VAL A 37 6.49 5.24 -13.28
N ASP A 38 7.24 5.91 -12.41
CA ASP A 38 8.46 6.64 -12.75
C ASP A 38 9.73 5.87 -12.35
N LYS A 39 10.89 6.39 -12.78
CA LYS A 39 12.21 5.80 -12.43
C LYS A 39 12.44 5.73 -10.91
N ARG A 40 11.90 6.69 -10.16
CA ARG A 40 12.03 6.75 -8.70
C ARG A 40 11.28 5.60 -8.01
N ALA A 41 10.08 5.25 -8.48
CA ALA A 41 9.31 4.12 -7.97
C ALA A 41 10.06 2.80 -8.20
N VAL A 42 10.69 2.64 -9.37
CA VAL A 42 11.53 1.49 -9.72
C VAL A 42 12.73 1.38 -8.77
N GLU A 43 13.50 2.45 -8.58
CA GLU A 43 14.66 2.45 -7.67
C GLU A 43 14.25 2.11 -6.22
N LYS A 44 13.11 2.64 -5.77
CA LYS A 44 12.57 2.33 -4.45
C LYS A 44 12.22 0.85 -4.32
N CYS A 45 11.66 0.26 -5.37
CA CYS A 45 11.34 -1.16 -5.42
C CYS A 45 12.61 -2.02 -5.31
N TRP A 46 13.66 -1.69 -6.05
CA TRP A 46 14.95 -2.38 -5.97
C TRP A 46 15.54 -2.39 -4.57
N LYS A 47 15.56 -1.22 -3.90
CA LYS A 47 16.06 -1.11 -2.52
C LYS A 47 15.27 -1.99 -1.55
N LEU A 48 13.97 -2.15 -1.76
CA LEU A 48 13.13 -3.02 -0.92
C LEU A 48 13.37 -4.50 -1.23
N MET A 49 13.50 -4.89 -2.49
CA MET A 49 13.85 -6.27 -2.87
C MET A 49 15.19 -6.69 -2.26
N ASP A 50 16.22 -5.85 -2.40
CA ASP A 50 17.55 -6.09 -1.84
C ASP A 50 17.52 -6.19 -0.30
N LYS A 51 16.69 -5.37 0.35
CA LYS A 51 16.44 -5.50 1.79
C LYS A 51 15.77 -6.82 2.17
N VAL A 52 14.80 -7.30 1.38
CA VAL A 52 14.16 -8.60 1.62
C VAL A 52 15.17 -9.74 1.45
N VAL A 53 15.97 -9.72 0.37
CA VAL A 53 17.05 -10.70 0.15
C VAL A 53 17.98 -10.75 1.36
N ARG A 54 18.46 -9.60 1.85
CA ARG A 54 19.33 -9.54 3.05
C ARG A 54 18.69 -10.12 4.31
N LEU A 55 17.39 -9.89 4.52
CA LEU A 55 16.67 -10.49 5.65
C LEU A 55 16.57 -12.02 5.52
N CYS A 56 16.27 -12.49 4.32
CA CYS A 56 16.17 -13.91 3.99
C CYS A 56 17.52 -14.65 4.02
N GLN A 57 18.64 -13.95 3.83
CA GLN A 57 19.99 -14.50 3.94
C GLN A 57 20.44 -14.76 5.38
N ASN A 58 19.69 -14.29 6.40
CA ASN A 58 20.04 -14.59 7.78
C ASN A 58 20.01 -16.11 8.02
N PRO A 59 21.13 -16.73 8.43
CA PRO A 59 21.21 -18.18 8.60
C PRO A 59 20.16 -18.76 9.55
N LYS A 60 19.72 -17.99 10.54
CA LYS A 60 18.66 -18.39 11.49
C LYS A 60 17.30 -18.59 10.83
N VAL A 61 17.06 -17.96 9.66
CA VAL A 61 15.85 -18.22 8.89
C VAL A 61 15.90 -19.66 8.36
N GLY A 62 17.04 -20.16 7.88
CA GLY A 62 17.12 -21.56 7.43
C GLY A 62 16.21 -21.85 6.23
N LEU A 63 16.25 -20.99 5.20
CA LEU A 63 15.53 -21.24 3.96
C LEU A 63 16.12 -22.43 3.21
N LYS A 64 15.27 -23.39 2.83
CA LYS A 64 15.65 -24.53 1.99
C LYS A 64 15.76 -24.09 0.53
N ASN A 65 16.77 -24.56 -0.18
CA ASN A 65 16.94 -24.29 -1.61
C ASN A 65 16.01 -25.20 -2.43
N SER A 66 14.72 -24.88 -2.38
CA SER A 66 13.65 -25.58 -3.10
C SER A 66 12.61 -24.58 -3.59
N PRO A 67 12.00 -24.79 -4.78
CA PRO A 67 10.93 -23.91 -5.24
C PRO A 67 9.73 -23.89 -4.26
N PRO A 68 9.15 -22.71 -3.97
CA PRO A 68 9.59 -21.36 -4.34
C PRO A 68 10.78 -20.87 -3.48
N TYR A 69 11.88 -20.42 -4.12
CA TYR A 69 13.09 -19.97 -3.42
C TYR A 69 13.34 -18.46 -3.59
N ILE A 70 13.01 -17.68 -2.55
CA ILE A 70 13.03 -16.21 -2.61
C ILE A 70 14.41 -15.60 -2.93
N LEU A 71 15.49 -16.31 -2.54
CA LEU A 71 16.86 -15.86 -2.77
C LEU A 71 17.27 -15.95 -4.24
N ASP A 72 16.56 -16.75 -5.06
CA ASP A 72 16.71 -16.76 -6.52
C ASP A 72 15.64 -15.88 -7.18
N LEU A 73 14.38 -15.98 -6.72
CA LEU A 73 13.24 -15.29 -7.33
C LEU A 73 13.39 -13.77 -7.35
N LEU A 74 13.89 -13.15 -6.27
CA LEU A 74 14.05 -11.69 -6.24
C LEU A 74 15.17 -11.21 -7.17
N PRO A 75 16.39 -11.80 -7.16
CA PRO A 75 17.39 -11.51 -8.18
C PRO A 75 16.89 -11.71 -9.61
N ASP A 76 16.17 -12.81 -9.90
CA ASP A 76 15.64 -13.08 -11.24
C ASP A 76 14.60 -12.04 -11.67
N THR A 77 13.69 -11.68 -10.76
CA THR A 77 12.72 -10.61 -10.98
C THR A 77 13.41 -9.27 -11.25
N TYR A 78 14.49 -8.97 -10.52
CA TYR A 78 15.29 -7.77 -10.73
C TYR A 78 15.94 -7.76 -12.12
N GLN A 79 16.55 -8.87 -12.54
CA GLN A 79 17.15 -8.97 -13.87
C GLN A 79 16.11 -8.81 -14.97
N HIS A 80 14.93 -9.44 -14.83
CA HIS A 80 13.87 -9.31 -15.82
C HIS A 80 13.34 -7.87 -15.90
N LEU A 81 13.18 -7.19 -14.76
CA LEU A 81 12.84 -5.77 -14.72
C LEU A 81 13.88 -4.90 -15.43
N ARG A 82 15.18 -5.18 -15.28
CA ARG A 82 16.23 -4.46 -16.00
C ARG A 82 16.13 -4.64 -17.51
N VAL A 83 15.79 -5.84 -17.97
CA VAL A 83 15.56 -6.11 -19.40
C VAL A 83 14.36 -5.32 -19.91
N ILE A 84 13.26 -5.25 -19.15
CA ILE A 84 12.12 -4.41 -19.53
C ILE A 84 12.56 -2.95 -19.64
N LEU A 85 13.21 -2.40 -18.61
CA LEU A 85 13.60 -0.98 -18.60
C LEU A 85 14.58 -0.61 -19.72
N SER A 86 15.49 -1.51 -20.10
CA SER A 86 16.40 -1.25 -21.22
C SER A 86 15.69 -1.20 -22.58
N ARG A 87 14.60 -1.94 -22.76
CA ARG A 87 13.77 -1.87 -23.98
C ARG A 87 12.97 -0.58 -24.10
N TYR A 88 12.75 0.11 -22.98
CA TYR A 88 12.02 1.38 -22.90
C TYR A 88 12.94 2.56 -22.53
N GLU A 89 14.23 2.44 -22.80
CA GLU A 89 15.17 3.56 -22.60
C GLU A 89 14.73 4.77 -23.44
N GLY A 90 14.64 5.94 -22.78
CA GLY A 90 14.12 7.16 -23.38
C GLY A 90 12.59 7.19 -23.64
N LYS A 91 11.86 6.15 -23.24
CA LYS A 91 10.40 5.99 -23.46
C LYS A 91 9.67 5.57 -22.17
N MET A 92 10.09 6.13 -21.03
CA MET A 92 9.56 5.74 -19.71
C MET A 92 8.11 6.17 -19.52
N GLU A 93 7.66 7.21 -20.20
CA GLU A 93 6.28 7.66 -20.26
C GLU A 93 5.35 6.58 -20.83
N VAL A 94 5.78 5.87 -21.88
CA VAL A 94 5.01 4.77 -22.48
C VAL A 94 4.95 3.57 -21.53
N LEU A 95 6.08 3.19 -20.93
CA LEU A 95 6.13 2.07 -20.00
C LEU A 95 5.36 2.39 -18.70
N GLY A 96 5.50 3.61 -18.19
CA GLY A 96 4.91 4.06 -16.94
C GLY A 96 3.39 4.18 -16.98
N GLU A 97 2.81 4.36 -18.17
CA GLU A 97 1.36 4.37 -18.41
C GLU A 97 0.78 2.99 -18.71
N ASN A 98 1.63 1.99 -19.02
CA ASN A 98 1.16 0.62 -19.26
C ASN A 98 0.43 0.07 -18.02
N GLU A 99 -0.83 -0.33 -18.21
CA GLU A 99 -1.72 -0.74 -17.13
C GLU A 99 -1.16 -1.93 -16.33
N TYR A 100 -0.70 -2.97 -17.03
CA TYR A 100 -0.13 -4.14 -16.37
C TYR A 100 1.14 -3.77 -15.60
N PHE A 101 2.04 -2.99 -16.20
CA PHE A 101 3.27 -2.59 -15.54
C PHE A 101 3.02 -1.76 -14.27
N ARG A 102 2.02 -0.87 -14.29
CA ARG A 102 1.57 -0.12 -13.11
C ARG A 102 1.10 -1.05 -11.99
N VAL A 103 0.19 -1.97 -12.30
CA VAL A 103 -0.32 -2.94 -11.33
C VAL A 103 0.80 -3.84 -10.80
N PHE A 104 1.68 -4.30 -11.68
CA PHE A 104 2.82 -5.14 -11.32
C PHE A 104 3.76 -4.41 -10.34
N MET A 105 4.18 -3.19 -10.69
CA MET A 105 5.11 -2.41 -9.87
C MET A 105 4.51 -1.99 -8.53
N GLU A 106 3.23 -1.61 -8.51
CA GLU A 106 2.51 -1.35 -7.26
C GLU A 106 2.46 -2.60 -6.37
N ASN A 107 2.09 -3.76 -6.94
CA ASN A 107 2.03 -5.00 -6.20
C ASN A 107 3.40 -5.44 -5.69
N LEU A 108 4.45 -5.35 -6.51
CA LEU A 108 5.81 -5.69 -6.11
C LEU A 108 6.30 -4.78 -4.97
N LEU A 109 6.03 -3.47 -5.05
CA LEU A 109 6.34 -2.53 -3.99
C LEU A 109 5.56 -2.83 -2.70
N LYS A 110 4.28 -3.20 -2.81
CA LYS A 110 3.43 -3.56 -1.67
C LYS A 110 3.93 -4.85 -1.01
N LYS A 111 4.18 -5.90 -1.79
CA LYS A 111 4.62 -7.21 -1.30
C LYS A 111 6.00 -7.13 -0.64
N THR A 112 6.96 -6.43 -1.25
CA THR A 112 8.28 -6.26 -0.64
C THR A 112 8.22 -5.47 0.68
N LYS A 113 7.38 -4.41 0.77
CA LYS A 113 7.12 -3.73 2.05
C LYS A 113 6.51 -4.65 3.10
N GLN A 114 5.50 -5.44 2.71
CA GLN A 114 4.85 -6.41 3.59
C GLN A 114 5.86 -7.44 4.12
N SER A 115 6.74 -7.98 3.26
CA SER A 115 7.81 -8.88 3.68
C SER A 115 8.76 -8.22 4.67
N VAL A 116 9.20 -6.98 4.41
CA VAL A 116 10.06 -6.25 5.37
C VAL A 116 9.35 -6.03 6.71
N SER A 117 8.05 -5.67 6.71
CA SER A 117 7.26 -5.53 7.93
C SER A 117 7.11 -6.86 8.67
N LEU A 118 6.89 -7.97 7.94
CA LEU A 118 6.78 -9.30 8.52
C LEU A 118 8.02 -9.67 9.34
N PHE A 119 9.22 -9.43 8.81
CA PHE A 119 10.45 -9.63 9.57
C PHE A 119 10.55 -8.72 10.81
N LYS A 120 10.13 -7.45 10.68
CA LYS A 120 10.17 -6.48 11.78
C LYS A 120 9.21 -6.85 12.91
N GLU A 121 8.03 -7.34 12.58
CA GLU A 121 6.96 -7.68 13.51
C GLU A 121 7.15 -9.09 14.09
N GLY A 122 7.54 -10.06 13.25
CA GLY A 122 7.77 -11.45 13.63
C GLY A 122 9.00 -11.64 14.53
N LYS A 123 10.06 -10.83 14.35
CA LYS A 123 11.29 -10.90 15.15
C LYS A 123 11.83 -12.33 15.26
N GLU A 124 12.04 -12.84 16.48
CA GLU A 124 12.55 -14.19 16.72
C GLU A 124 11.63 -15.29 16.17
N LYS A 125 10.32 -15.05 16.08
CA LYS A 125 9.39 -16.05 15.51
C LYS A 125 9.70 -16.37 14.05
N MET A 126 10.32 -15.45 13.30
CA MET A 126 10.75 -15.73 11.90
C MET A 126 11.72 -16.91 11.78
N TYR A 127 12.41 -17.25 12.87
CA TYR A 127 13.41 -18.33 12.92
C TYR A 127 12.80 -19.67 13.35
N GLU A 128 11.56 -19.67 13.84
CA GLU A 128 10.82 -20.87 14.19
C GLU A 128 10.09 -21.40 12.94
N GLU A 129 10.47 -22.58 12.44
CA GLU A 129 9.98 -23.14 11.17
C GLU A 129 8.46 -23.32 11.12
N THR A 130 7.80 -23.53 12.26
CA THR A 130 6.36 -23.77 12.37
C THR A 130 5.57 -22.56 12.89
N SER A 131 6.20 -21.39 13.04
CA SER A 131 5.49 -20.21 13.52
C SER A 131 4.61 -19.60 12.44
N GLN A 132 3.56 -18.88 12.84
CA GLN A 132 2.67 -18.22 11.88
C GLN A 132 3.37 -17.17 10.98
N PRO A 133 4.34 -16.36 11.49
CA PRO A 133 5.06 -15.42 10.63
C PRO A 133 5.96 -16.07 9.56
N ARG A 134 6.24 -17.38 9.66
CA ARG A 134 7.11 -18.13 8.77
C ARG A 134 6.33 -18.74 7.59
#